data_AF-A0A928SSF7-F1
#
_entry.id   AF-A0A928SSF7-F1
#
_cell.length_a   1.000
_cell.length_b   1.000
_cell.length_c   1.000
_cell.angle_alpha   90.00
_cell.angle_beta   90.00
_cell.angle_gamma   90.00
#
_symmetry.space_group_name_H-M   'P 1'
#
loop_
_entity.id
_entity.type
_entity.pdbx_description
1 polymer ?
#
loop_
_entity_poly.entity_id
_entity_poly.type
_entity_poly.pdbx_seq_one_letter_code
_entity_poly.pdbx_strand_id
1 'polypeptide(L)'
;MLRRRHLTLLAVGLIGSLSAFACGGDDSGGSSSTGGTGGGSGGPDPVETGRQPPAKGSGAPAAGAEDTVIAMNKLFLGDTDFSGNPDPNAWREIGFNIDGIVSTKNGTNHCKYQEGATKSSVQTDGTDGIDNSFGSNLVKIIASLAANPSSTISESLASGDFTIMLKMAKLEDKAEQTGIATGLYGGAKFDSMVPDCAATPTEPNCSAPKWDGTDKWPVLPELLNGGNIDSPKVSFPDSYVAGGTWVSGSKGDLNLTVSIQGFNLALNITNSQITANLAGAGAGAKATKGIIAGVIPTEQLINELKKVAGGFDPTLCEGQTFESIAQQIRAASDIMADGTNGDSSKLCDGISVGLGFEGLAVQLGGVAPPAEAPPDPCANPG
;
A
#
# COMPACT_ATOMS: atom_id res chain seq x y z
N MET A 1 8.95 -44.68 4.48
CA MET A 1 10.24 -43.96 4.38
C MET A 1 10.12 -42.68 5.19
N LEU A 2 10.72 -42.66 6.39
CA LEU A 2 10.73 -41.49 7.30
C LEU A 2 11.62 -40.39 6.72
N ARG A 3 11.05 -39.22 6.39
CA ARG A 3 11.82 -38.00 6.13
C ARG A 3 12.00 -37.23 7.45
N ARG A 4 13.23 -37.22 7.95
CA ARG A 4 13.70 -36.35 9.04
C ARG A 4 13.61 -34.90 8.58
N ARG A 5 12.85 -34.07 9.29
CA ARG A 5 12.96 -32.61 9.21
C ARG A 5 14.14 -32.19 10.10
N HIS A 6 15.17 -31.59 9.50
CA HIS A 6 16.25 -30.98 10.24
C HIS A 6 15.80 -29.62 10.77
N LEU A 7 15.80 -29.50 12.09
CA LEU A 7 15.63 -28.26 12.83
C LEU A 7 17.00 -27.56 12.87
N THR A 8 17.16 -26.49 12.12
CA THR A 8 18.38 -25.67 12.17
C THR A 8 18.26 -24.70 13.34
N LEU A 9 19.02 -24.95 14.42
CA LEU A 9 19.23 -23.99 15.50
C LEU A 9 20.00 -22.78 14.94
N LEU A 10 19.39 -21.59 14.98
CA LEU A 10 20.13 -20.34 14.84
C LEU A 10 20.69 -19.94 16.21
N ALA A 11 22.02 -19.86 16.29
CA ALA A 11 22.73 -19.38 17.47
C ALA A 11 22.66 -17.84 17.52
N VAL A 12 22.08 -17.32 18.60
CA VAL A 12 22.10 -15.88 18.92
C VAL A 12 23.48 -15.51 19.46
N GLY A 13 24.26 -14.79 18.65
CA GLY A 13 25.53 -14.18 19.06
C GLY A 13 25.29 -12.82 19.70
N LEU A 14 25.56 -12.71 21.00
CA LEU A 14 25.73 -11.45 21.73
C LEU A 14 27.03 -10.76 21.30
N ILE A 15 26.94 -9.53 20.78
CA ILE A 15 28.00 -8.51 20.80
C ILE A 15 27.22 -7.18 20.93
N GLY A 16 27.31 -6.41 22.01
CA GLY A 16 28.52 -5.85 22.62
C GLY A 16 28.53 -4.35 22.33
N SER A 17 27.77 -3.60 23.12
CA SER A 17 27.62 -2.14 23.08
C SER A 17 28.94 -1.41 23.37
N LEU A 18 29.27 -0.38 22.59
CA LEU A 18 30.21 0.66 22.97
C LEU A 18 29.64 2.04 22.62
N SER A 19 29.21 2.75 23.66
CA SER A 19 28.75 4.14 23.60
C SER A 19 29.95 5.09 23.64
N ALA A 20 30.00 6.05 22.73
CA ALA A 20 30.89 7.20 22.84
C ALA A 20 30.06 8.49 22.84
N PHE A 21 30.07 9.16 24.00
CA PHE A 21 29.61 10.54 24.17
C PHE A 21 30.54 11.48 23.42
N ALA A 22 29.98 12.40 22.63
CA ALA A 22 30.65 13.62 22.19
C ALA A 22 29.68 14.80 22.33
N CYS A 23 30.05 15.73 23.21
CA CYS A 23 29.42 17.03 23.42
C CYS A 23 30.01 18.08 22.48
N GLY A 24 29.23 19.14 22.21
CA GLY A 24 29.70 20.43 21.69
C GLY A 24 29.26 20.69 20.25
N GLY A 25 28.69 21.84 19.89
CA GLY A 25 28.47 23.09 20.61
C GLY A 25 27.58 24.02 19.79
N ASP A 26 27.25 25.15 20.40
CA ASP A 26 26.35 26.22 19.99
C ASP A 26 26.49 26.70 18.53
N ASP A 27 25.36 27.08 17.91
CA ASP A 27 25.32 28.41 17.31
C ASP A 27 23.90 28.99 17.11
N SER A 28 23.88 30.28 17.41
CA SER A 28 22.80 31.26 17.47
C SER A 28 22.16 31.62 16.12
N GLY A 29 20.87 32.00 16.13
CA GLY A 29 20.25 32.69 14.99
C GLY A 29 18.75 32.89 15.11
N GLY A 30 18.34 33.94 15.83
CA GLY A 30 16.94 34.35 15.91
C GLY A 30 16.43 35.00 14.61
N SER A 31 15.14 34.87 14.35
CA SER A 31 14.35 35.97 13.80
C SER A 31 12.88 35.80 14.16
N SER A 32 12.44 36.73 14.99
CA SER A 32 11.05 37.00 15.37
C SER A 32 10.30 37.64 14.20
N SER A 33 9.25 37.00 13.68
CA SER A 33 8.25 37.68 12.86
C SER A 33 7.01 37.99 13.69
N THR A 34 6.77 39.29 13.80
CA THR A 34 5.73 40.01 14.54
C THR A 34 4.31 39.70 14.08
N GLY A 35 3.38 39.83 15.04
CA GLY A 35 1.96 39.61 14.88
C GLY A 35 1.24 40.56 13.92
N GLY A 36 0.18 40.03 13.33
CA GLY A 36 -0.87 40.78 12.64
C GLY A 36 -2.22 40.28 13.10
N THR A 37 -2.75 40.86 14.19
CA THR A 37 -4.14 40.67 14.63
C THR A 37 -5.08 41.45 13.72
N GLY A 38 -5.63 40.78 12.70
CA GLY A 38 -6.73 41.29 11.88
C GLY A 38 -8.03 40.58 12.24
N GLY A 39 -8.93 41.27 12.95
CA GLY A 39 -10.30 40.82 13.19
C GLY A 39 -11.10 40.83 11.89
N GLY A 40 -11.40 39.64 11.37
CA GLY A 40 -12.29 39.42 10.22
C GLY A 40 -13.52 38.62 10.66
N SER A 41 -14.69 39.16 10.38
CA SER A 41 -16.02 38.58 10.61
C SER A 41 -16.15 37.12 10.14
N GLY A 42 -16.74 36.28 10.99
CA GLY A 42 -17.00 34.86 10.75
C GLY A 42 -17.84 34.58 9.50
N GLY A 43 -17.16 34.37 8.37
CA GLY A 43 -17.60 33.40 7.38
C GLY A 43 -17.37 31.99 7.94
N PRO A 44 -18.05 30.96 7.41
CA PRO A 44 -17.68 29.58 7.72
C PRO A 44 -16.18 29.43 7.46
N ASP A 45 -15.44 28.92 8.44
CA ASP A 45 -14.03 28.59 8.27
C ASP A 45 -13.87 27.83 6.94
N PRO A 46 -12.89 28.18 6.10
CA PRO A 46 -12.64 27.41 4.88
C PRO A 46 -12.51 25.96 5.31
N VAL A 47 -13.37 25.10 4.77
CA VAL A 47 -13.25 23.65 4.96
C VAL A 47 -11.82 23.32 4.54
N GLU A 48 -10.96 23.02 5.52
CA GLU A 48 -9.62 22.54 5.20
C GLU A 48 -9.83 21.25 4.41
N THR A 49 -9.52 21.28 3.12
CA THR A 49 -9.79 20.15 2.21
C THR A 49 -8.87 18.95 2.46
N GLY A 50 -7.99 19.06 3.47
CA GLY A 50 -6.92 18.12 3.76
C GLY A 50 -5.96 17.90 2.59
N ARG A 51 -5.13 16.85 2.71
CA ARG A 51 -4.22 16.40 1.66
C ARG A 51 -5.02 15.74 0.55
N GLN A 52 -4.91 16.29 -0.64
CA GLN A 52 -5.48 15.75 -1.87
C GLN A 52 -4.36 15.46 -2.88
N PRO A 53 -4.58 14.54 -3.84
CA PRO A 53 -3.68 14.44 -4.99
C PRO A 53 -3.58 15.79 -5.72
N PRO A 54 -2.42 16.10 -6.35
CA PRO A 54 -2.30 17.28 -7.19
C PRO A 54 -3.39 17.29 -8.26
N ALA A 55 -4.05 18.43 -8.44
CA ALA A 55 -5.11 18.56 -9.43
C ALA A 55 -4.56 18.43 -10.86
N LYS A 56 -5.38 17.91 -11.79
CA LYS A 56 -5.03 17.79 -13.20
C LYS A 56 -4.72 19.17 -13.79
N GLY A 57 -3.48 19.35 -14.22
CA GLY A 57 -3.03 20.54 -14.93
C GLY A 57 -3.45 20.58 -16.41
N SER A 58 -3.02 21.63 -17.11
CA SER A 58 -3.23 21.81 -18.56
C SER A 58 -2.08 21.26 -19.41
N GLY A 59 -1.33 20.28 -18.90
CA GLY A 59 -0.19 19.67 -19.59
C GLY A 59 -0.58 19.04 -20.94
N ALA A 60 0.37 19.02 -21.88
CA ALA A 60 0.15 18.39 -23.18
C ALA A 60 -0.11 16.87 -23.01
N PRO A 61 -0.86 16.24 -23.94
CA PRO A 61 -1.00 14.79 -23.94
C PRO A 61 0.36 14.10 -24.05
N ALA A 62 0.51 12.98 -23.34
CA ALA A 62 1.73 12.18 -23.36
C ALA A 62 2.07 11.68 -24.77
N ALA A 63 3.31 11.93 -25.21
CA ALA A 63 3.75 11.65 -26.57
C ALA A 63 5.10 10.92 -26.64
N GLY A 64 5.50 10.27 -25.54
CA GLY A 64 6.69 9.43 -25.46
C GLY A 64 6.71 8.33 -26.51
N ALA A 65 7.92 7.93 -26.89
CA ALA A 65 8.14 6.94 -27.95
C ALA A 65 7.72 5.53 -27.54
N GLU A 66 7.82 5.20 -26.25
CA GLU A 66 7.59 3.87 -25.69
C GLU A 66 6.74 3.96 -24.42
N ASP A 67 6.12 2.83 -24.06
CA ASP A 67 5.43 2.69 -22.79
C ASP A 67 6.44 2.53 -21.65
N THR A 68 6.12 3.06 -20.48
CA THR A 68 6.91 2.89 -19.26
C THR A 68 6.22 1.90 -18.35
N VAL A 69 6.93 0.88 -17.87
CA VAL A 69 6.40 -0.04 -16.86
C VAL A 69 7.18 0.13 -15.57
N ILE A 70 6.50 0.48 -14.49
CA ILE A 70 7.11 0.58 -13.15
C ILE A 70 6.56 -0.55 -12.30
N ALA A 71 7.44 -1.37 -11.75
CA ALA A 71 7.11 -2.37 -10.74
C ALA A 71 7.40 -1.83 -9.34
N MET A 72 6.52 -2.12 -8.38
CA MET A 72 6.76 -1.81 -6.98
C MET A 72 7.88 -2.69 -6.44
N ASN A 73 8.89 -2.07 -5.81
CA ASN A 73 10.02 -2.77 -5.20
C ASN A 73 10.08 -2.60 -3.68
N LYS A 74 9.24 -1.72 -3.11
CA LYS A 74 8.97 -1.60 -1.68
C LYS A 74 7.51 -1.25 -1.44
N LEU A 75 6.97 -1.71 -0.31
CA LEU A 75 5.63 -1.37 0.15
C LEU A 75 5.69 -1.01 1.65
N PHE A 76 5.03 0.08 2.02
CA PHE A 76 4.98 0.62 3.38
C PHE A 76 3.53 0.61 3.86
N LEU A 77 3.26 -0.11 4.94
CA LEU A 77 1.91 -0.27 5.50
C LEU A 77 1.54 0.83 6.51
N GLY A 78 2.51 1.64 6.94
CA GLY A 78 2.33 2.68 7.97
C GLY A 78 3.08 2.45 9.28
N ASP A 79 3.85 1.35 9.38
CA ASP A 79 4.81 1.06 10.46
C ASP A 79 6.24 1.59 10.17
N THR A 80 6.51 1.95 8.93
CA THR A 80 7.80 2.51 8.49
C THR A 80 7.59 3.76 7.63
N ASP A 81 8.53 4.71 7.72
CA ASP A 81 8.57 5.87 6.83
C ASP A 81 8.93 5.46 5.38
N PHE A 82 8.88 6.41 4.44
CA PHE A 82 9.28 6.16 3.05
C PHE A 82 10.76 5.79 2.87
N SER A 83 11.60 5.95 3.90
CA SER A 83 12.99 5.49 3.88
C SER A 83 13.12 4.04 4.37
N GLY A 84 12.04 3.44 4.84
CA GLY A 84 12.00 2.09 5.43
C GLY A 84 12.39 2.04 6.90
N ASN A 85 12.52 3.19 7.58
CA ASN A 85 12.82 3.22 9.00
C ASN A 85 11.55 3.02 9.83
N PRO A 86 11.57 2.19 10.88
CA PRO A 86 10.43 2.06 11.81
C PRO A 86 10.03 3.41 12.41
N ASP A 87 8.77 3.78 12.24
CA ASP A 87 8.20 4.99 12.82
C ASP A 87 6.73 4.73 13.18
N PRO A 88 6.35 4.77 14.48
CA PRO A 88 4.98 4.56 14.91
C PRO A 88 3.98 5.63 14.42
N ASN A 89 4.48 6.72 13.82
CA ASN A 89 3.70 7.79 13.23
C ASN A 89 3.76 7.83 11.70
N ALA A 90 4.43 6.89 11.03
CA ALA A 90 4.56 6.92 9.57
C ALA A 90 3.22 6.94 8.84
N TRP A 91 2.22 6.21 9.37
CA TRP A 91 0.84 6.22 8.86
C TRP A 91 0.25 7.64 8.72
N ARG A 92 0.69 8.61 9.53
CA ARG A 92 0.21 10.00 9.48
C ARG A 92 0.60 10.73 8.20
N GLU A 93 1.60 10.25 7.47
CA GLU A 93 2.10 10.87 6.25
C GLU A 93 1.76 10.07 4.98
N ILE A 94 1.16 8.90 5.14
CA ILE A 94 0.88 7.96 4.04
C ILE A 94 -0.64 7.90 3.84
N GLY A 95 -1.13 8.50 2.76
CA GLY A 95 -2.54 8.50 2.40
C GLY A 95 -3.02 9.87 1.91
N PHE A 96 -4.35 10.02 1.84
CA PHE A 96 -5.04 11.25 1.48
C PHE A 96 -6.22 11.46 2.43
N ASN A 97 -6.81 12.65 2.39
CA ASN A 97 -8.13 12.90 2.95
C ASN A 97 -9.18 12.35 1.96
N ILE A 98 -9.78 11.21 2.30
CA ILE A 98 -10.69 10.42 1.49
C ILE A 98 -12.11 10.98 1.54
N ASP A 99 -12.56 11.42 2.72
CA ASP A 99 -13.93 11.86 2.99
C ASP A 99 -14.14 13.38 2.90
N GLY A 100 -13.06 14.15 2.76
CA GLY A 100 -13.05 15.60 2.71
C GLY A 100 -13.22 16.29 4.06
N ILE A 101 -13.10 15.56 5.17
CA ILE A 101 -13.31 16.06 6.54
C ILE A 101 -12.01 15.94 7.31
N VAL A 102 -11.39 17.07 7.64
CA VAL A 102 -10.27 17.07 8.61
C VAL A 102 -10.87 16.89 10.01
N SER A 103 -10.74 15.68 10.53
CA SER A 103 -11.33 15.26 11.79
C SER A 103 -10.33 15.31 12.95
N THR A 104 -10.86 15.58 14.14
CA THR A 104 -10.10 15.50 15.39
C THR A 104 -10.89 14.63 16.36
N LYS A 105 -10.25 14.16 17.44
CA LYS A 105 -10.92 13.39 18.51
C LYS A 105 -12.22 13.99 19.07
N ASN A 106 -12.47 15.28 18.84
CA ASN A 106 -13.66 15.99 19.30
C ASN A 106 -14.71 16.22 18.20
N GLY A 107 -14.44 15.82 16.96
CA GLY A 107 -15.35 15.96 15.83
C GLY A 107 -16.71 15.33 16.09
N THR A 108 -17.75 15.93 15.53
CA THR A 108 -19.12 15.42 15.52
C THR A 108 -19.58 15.03 14.12
N ASN A 109 -18.88 15.50 13.08
CA ASN A 109 -19.17 15.17 11.69
C ASN A 109 -18.44 13.87 11.32
N HIS A 110 -18.95 12.75 11.83
CA HIS A 110 -18.35 11.44 11.62
C HIS A 110 -19.44 10.36 11.66
N CYS A 111 -19.24 9.25 10.95
CA CYS A 111 -20.07 8.06 11.08
C CYS A 111 -20.02 7.54 12.52
N LYS A 112 -21.07 6.81 12.90
CA LYS A 112 -21.16 6.14 14.19
C LYS A 112 -20.08 5.07 14.26
N TYR A 113 -19.13 5.26 15.17
CA TYR A 113 -18.07 4.29 15.42
C TYR A 113 -18.63 2.94 15.89
N GLN A 114 -17.89 1.88 15.59
CA GLN A 114 -18.22 0.52 15.99
C GLN A 114 -18.12 0.34 17.52
N GLU A 115 -18.82 -0.65 18.05
CA GLU A 115 -18.71 -0.99 19.47
C GLU A 115 -17.27 -1.38 19.82
N GLY A 116 -16.78 -0.92 20.98
CA GLY A 116 -15.39 -1.14 21.40
C GLY A 116 -14.36 -0.17 20.81
N ALA A 117 -14.72 0.64 19.81
CA ALA A 117 -13.84 1.67 19.27
C ALA A 117 -13.62 2.81 20.28
N THR A 118 -12.38 3.33 20.35
CA THR A 118 -12.11 4.57 21.07
C THR A 118 -12.23 5.76 20.14
N LYS A 119 -12.95 6.81 20.53
CA LYS A 119 -13.15 8.00 19.68
C LYS A 119 -11.82 8.59 19.19
N SER A 120 -10.79 8.60 20.03
CA SER A 120 -9.46 9.10 19.66
C SER A 120 -8.70 8.22 18.67
N SER A 121 -9.00 6.92 18.56
CA SER A 121 -8.29 6.03 17.62
C SER A 121 -8.88 6.02 16.22
N VAL A 122 -10.18 6.29 16.08
CA VAL A 122 -10.90 6.22 14.79
C VAL A 122 -11.35 7.58 14.25
N GLN A 123 -11.15 8.68 14.98
CA GLN A 123 -11.48 10.04 14.51
C GLN A 123 -10.27 10.97 14.55
N THR A 124 -9.06 10.43 14.65
CA THR A 124 -7.86 11.27 14.62
C THR A 124 -7.14 11.00 13.33
N ASP A 125 -7.21 11.98 12.44
CA ASP A 125 -6.52 11.91 11.17
C ASP A 125 -4.99 11.99 11.34
N GLY A 126 -4.31 11.63 10.27
CA GLY A 126 -2.92 11.94 10.03
C GLY A 126 -2.68 13.44 9.82
N THR A 127 -1.46 13.76 9.42
CA THR A 127 -1.08 15.12 9.01
C THR A 127 -1.95 15.55 7.83
N ASP A 128 -2.38 16.81 7.79
CA ASP A 128 -3.23 17.36 6.73
C ASP A 128 -4.56 16.57 6.53
N GLY A 129 -5.12 15.95 7.57
CA GLY A 129 -6.39 15.22 7.46
C GLY A 129 -6.31 13.89 6.71
N ILE A 130 -5.15 13.22 6.73
CA ILE A 130 -4.99 11.92 6.06
C ILE A 130 -5.78 10.83 6.79
N ASP A 131 -6.57 10.09 6.03
CA ASP A 131 -7.29 8.91 6.50
C ASP A 131 -6.44 7.65 6.29
N ASN A 132 -5.92 7.08 7.38
CA ASN A 132 -5.17 5.83 7.35
C ASN A 132 -5.31 5.02 8.65
N SER A 133 -6.55 4.64 8.96
CA SER A 133 -6.83 3.76 10.10
C SER A 133 -6.19 2.38 9.95
N PHE A 134 -5.99 1.89 8.71
CA PHE A 134 -5.21 0.67 8.46
C PHE A 134 -3.82 0.75 9.07
N GLY A 135 -3.04 1.78 8.73
CA GLY A 135 -1.71 2.01 9.28
C GLY A 135 -1.72 2.26 10.79
N SER A 136 -2.65 3.07 11.28
CA SER A 136 -2.72 3.48 12.68
C SER A 136 -3.15 2.35 13.65
N ASN A 137 -4.15 1.57 13.24
CA ASN A 137 -4.87 0.62 14.09
C ASN A 137 -4.62 -0.84 13.69
N LEU A 138 -4.58 -1.18 12.40
CA LEU A 138 -4.50 -2.58 11.96
C LEU A 138 -3.08 -3.13 11.83
N VAL A 139 -2.11 -2.31 11.42
CA VAL A 139 -0.74 -2.80 11.26
C VAL A 139 -0.17 -3.36 12.55
N LYS A 140 -0.59 -2.86 13.73
CA LYS A 140 -0.20 -3.40 15.03
C LYS A 140 -0.78 -4.80 15.29
N ILE A 141 -1.99 -5.07 14.80
CA ILE A 141 -2.62 -6.40 14.86
C ILE A 141 -1.85 -7.35 13.93
N ILE A 142 -1.56 -6.92 12.71
CA ILE A 142 -0.76 -7.69 11.74
C ILE A 142 0.64 -7.98 12.32
N ALA A 143 1.27 -6.99 12.96
CA ALA A 143 2.60 -7.12 13.58
C ALA A 143 2.62 -8.13 14.74
N SER A 144 1.47 -8.39 15.39
CA SER A 144 1.35 -9.44 16.40
C SER A 144 1.39 -10.85 15.81
N LEU A 145 1.04 -10.99 14.51
CA LEU A 145 1.06 -12.25 13.76
C LEU A 145 2.39 -12.42 13.02
N ALA A 146 2.91 -11.33 12.43
CA ALA A 146 4.13 -11.32 11.65
C ALA A 146 4.95 -10.05 11.95
N ALA A 147 6.11 -10.22 12.59
CA ALA A 147 6.98 -9.10 12.91
C ALA A 147 7.49 -8.37 11.65
N ASN A 148 7.53 -7.03 11.71
CA ASN A 148 8.04 -6.13 10.67
C ASN A 148 7.37 -6.33 9.29
N PRO A 149 6.04 -6.22 9.18
CA PRO A 149 5.31 -6.60 7.97
C PRO A 149 5.75 -5.82 6.72
N SER A 150 6.03 -4.51 6.82
CA SER A 150 6.52 -3.73 5.67
C SER A 150 7.90 -4.19 5.16
N SER A 151 8.81 -4.53 6.08
CA SER A 151 10.13 -5.05 5.71
C SER A 151 10.01 -6.42 5.05
N THR A 152 9.20 -7.33 5.60
CA THR A 152 8.96 -8.66 5.01
C THR A 152 8.36 -8.55 3.60
N ILE A 153 7.38 -7.67 3.40
CA ILE A 153 6.81 -7.46 2.06
C ILE A 153 7.85 -6.90 1.10
N SER A 154 8.66 -5.92 1.55
CA SER A 154 9.70 -5.32 0.72
C SER A 154 10.81 -6.32 0.36
N GLU A 155 11.13 -7.25 1.25
CA GLU A 155 12.04 -8.37 0.96
C GLU A 155 11.45 -9.32 -0.08
N SER A 156 10.16 -9.66 0.01
CA SER A 156 9.46 -10.48 -1.00
C SER A 156 9.37 -9.79 -2.36
N LEU A 157 9.17 -8.47 -2.41
CA LEU A 157 9.26 -7.70 -3.65
C LEU A 157 10.68 -7.79 -4.22
N ALA A 158 11.70 -7.53 -3.40
CA ALA A 158 13.10 -7.54 -3.80
C ALA A 158 13.61 -8.92 -4.25
N SER A 159 13.10 -10.02 -3.66
CA SER A 159 13.41 -11.40 -4.07
C SER A 159 12.68 -11.83 -5.35
N GLY A 160 11.65 -11.08 -5.76
CA GLY A 160 10.84 -11.42 -6.91
C GLY A 160 9.69 -12.39 -6.61
N ASP A 161 9.19 -12.46 -5.38
CA ASP A 161 8.05 -13.33 -5.04
C ASP A 161 6.75 -12.86 -5.71
N PHE A 162 6.57 -11.54 -5.81
CA PHE A 162 5.46 -10.88 -6.51
C PHE A 162 5.81 -9.41 -6.76
N THR A 163 5.00 -8.70 -7.54
CA THR A 163 4.99 -7.22 -7.57
C THR A 163 3.64 -6.69 -8.09
N ILE A 164 3.42 -5.39 -7.99
CA ILE A 164 2.37 -4.67 -8.74
C ILE A 164 3.06 -3.82 -9.77
N MET A 165 2.56 -3.80 -11.00
CA MET A 165 3.12 -3.00 -12.08
C MET A 165 2.11 -2.00 -12.62
N LEU A 166 2.59 -0.80 -12.94
CA LEU A 166 1.87 0.24 -13.66
C LEU A 166 2.50 0.38 -15.05
N LYS A 167 1.78 0.01 -16.11
CA LYS A 167 2.17 0.27 -17.50
C LYS A 167 1.53 1.57 -17.95
N MET A 168 2.34 2.60 -18.12
CA MET A 168 1.97 3.96 -18.49
C MET A 168 2.26 4.20 -19.96
N ALA A 169 1.22 4.49 -20.74
CA ALA A 169 1.35 4.69 -22.17
C ALA A 169 2.11 5.99 -22.49
N LYS A 170 3.16 5.88 -23.30
CA LYS A 170 3.88 7.03 -23.88
C LYS A 170 4.31 8.11 -22.88
N LEU A 171 4.67 7.72 -21.66
CA LEU A 171 5.15 8.65 -20.64
C LEU A 171 6.44 9.36 -21.11
N GLU A 172 6.52 10.67 -20.89
CA GLU A 172 7.74 11.46 -21.06
C GLU A 172 8.32 11.89 -19.71
N ASP A 173 9.59 12.29 -19.69
CA ASP A 173 10.21 12.91 -18.51
C ASP A 173 9.85 14.40 -18.42
N LYS A 174 8.57 14.68 -18.11
CA LYS A 174 8.00 16.02 -17.99
C LYS A 174 7.14 16.14 -16.74
N ALA A 175 7.25 17.27 -16.07
CA ALA A 175 6.50 17.56 -14.84
C ALA A 175 5.00 17.77 -15.04
N GLU A 176 4.53 18.03 -16.28
CA GLU A 176 3.12 18.26 -16.61
C GLU A 176 2.73 17.50 -17.88
N GLN A 177 1.82 16.53 -17.76
CA GLN A 177 1.35 15.68 -18.88
C GLN A 177 -0.07 15.19 -18.63
N THR A 178 -0.85 14.99 -19.68
CA THR A 178 -2.22 14.44 -19.57
C THR A 178 -2.42 13.23 -20.47
N GLY A 179 -3.52 12.50 -20.30
CA GLY A 179 -3.92 11.43 -21.23
C GLY A 179 -2.95 10.24 -21.23
N ILE A 180 -2.34 9.95 -20.10
CA ILE A 180 -1.47 8.78 -19.92
C ILE A 180 -2.40 7.61 -19.66
N ALA A 181 -2.72 6.79 -20.66
CA ALA A 181 -3.46 5.57 -20.41
C ALA A 181 -2.60 4.62 -19.55
N THR A 182 -3.05 4.29 -18.35
CA THR A 182 -2.28 3.42 -17.44
C THR A 182 -3.05 2.13 -17.13
N GLY A 183 -2.39 0.98 -17.27
CA GLY A 183 -2.90 -0.30 -16.83
C GLY A 183 -2.20 -0.78 -15.56
N LEU A 184 -2.95 -1.37 -14.63
CA LEU A 184 -2.39 -2.03 -13.45
C LEU A 184 -2.34 -3.54 -13.66
N TYR A 185 -1.20 -4.12 -13.35
CA TYR A 185 -0.89 -5.54 -13.55
C TYR A 185 -0.36 -6.15 -12.26
N GLY A 186 -0.66 -7.43 -12.04
CA GLY A 186 0.00 -8.23 -11.02
C GLY A 186 1.21 -8.92 -11.63
N GLY A 187 2.35 -8.85 -10.96
CA GLY A 187 3.52 -9.64 -11.29
C GLY A 187 3.52 -10.95 -10.50
N ALA A 188 3.64 -12.07 -11.19
CA ALA A 188 3.77 -13.38 -10.56
C ALA A 188 5.17 -13.53 -9.94
N LYS A 189 5.45 -14.70 -9.34
CA LYS A 189 6.82 -15.03 -8.94
C LYS A 189 7.76 -14.90 -10.16
N PHE A 190 8.89 -14.23 -9.98
CA PHE A 190 9.74 -13.78 -11.08
C PHE A 190 10.25 -14.95 -11.94
N ASP A 191 10.53 -16.09 -11.30
CA ASP A 191 10.97 -17.33 -11.93
C ASP A 191 9.81 -18.24 -12.43
N SER A 192 8.55 -17.82 -12.33
CA SER A 192 7.38 -18.69 -12.57
C SER A 192 7.26 -19.20 -14.01
N MET A 193 7.97 -18.59 -14.95
CA MET A 193 8.02 -18.99 -16.35
C MET A 193 9.24 -19.85 -16.70
N VAL A 194 10.14 -20.11 -15.74
CA VAL A 194 11.32 -20.94 -15.95
C VAL A 194 11.11 -22.30 -15.27
N PRO A 195 11.04 -23.42 -16.03
CA PRO A 195 10.67 -24.73 -15.47
C PRO A 195 11.62 -25.26 -14.38
N ASP A 196 12.92 -24.98 -14.49
CA ASP A 196 13.93 -25.44 -13.53
C ASP A 196 15.15 -24.52 -13.53
N CYS A 197 15.18 -23.57 -12.59
CA CYS A 197 16.31 -22.68 -12.39
C CYS A 197 17.56 -23.36 -11.83
N ALA A 198 17.44 -24.55 -11.22
CA ALA A 198 18.62 -25.32 -10.81
C ALA A 198 19.31 -25.96 -12.02
N ALA A 199 18.53 -26.42 -13.01
CA ALA A 199 19.05 -26.93 -14.27
C ALA A 199 19.54 -25.83 -15.22
N THR A 200 18.94 -24.63 -15.15
CA THR A 200 19.20 -23.52 -16.07
C THR A 200 19.51 -22.19 -15.36
N PRO A 201 20.55 -22.12 -14.52
CA PRO A 201 20.79 -20.97 -13.63
C PRO A 201 21.14 -19.66 -14.35
N THR A 202 21.44 -19.71 -15.65
CA THR A 202 21.76 -18.54 -16.48
C THR A 202 20.56 -18.00 -17.27
N GLU A 203 19.42 -18.69 -17.24
CA GLU A 203 18.21 -18.19 -17.89
C GLU A 203 17.76 -16.88 -17.23
N PRO A 204 17.21 -15.92 -18.02
CA PRO A 204 16.59 -14.73 -17.45
C PRO A 204 15.57 -15.12 -16.38
N ASN A 205 15.54 -14.34 -15.29
CA ASN A 205 14.66 -14.51 -14.13
C ASN A 205 14.96 -15.71 -13.21
N CYS A 206 16.04 -16.47 -13.41
CA CYS A 206 16.49 -17.47 -12.42
C CYS A 206 17.28 -16.91 -11.24
N SER A 207 17.50 -15.60 -11.25
CA SER A 207 18.01 -14.83 -10.12
C SER A 207 16.97 -13.81 -9.67
N ALA A 208 17.16 -13.22 -8.49
CA ALA A 208 16.41 -12.05 -8.08
C ALA A 208 16.42 -10.95 -9.17
N PRO A 209 15.36 -10.12 -9.27
CA PRO A 209 15.30 -9.02 -10.22
C PRO A 209 16.48 -8.06 -10.07
N LYS A 210 16.96 -7.51 -11.18
CA LYS A 210 18.11 -6.59 -11.20
C LYS A 210 17.72 -5.16 -10.88
N TRP A 211 16.48 -4.80 -11.17
CA TRP A 211 15.90 -3.47 -11.05
C TRP A 211 16.62 -2.40 -11.90
N ASP A 212 17.06 -2.79 -13.09
CA ASP A 212 17.81 -1.92 -14.03
C ASP A 212 17.00 -1.52 -15.28
N GLY A 213 15.68 -1.77 -15.28
CA GLY A 213 14.80 -1.51 -16.43
C GLY A 213 14.74 -2.65 -17.45
N THR A 214 15.55 -3.70 -17.30
CA THR A 214 15.59 -4.82 -18.26
C THR A 214 14.83 -6.07 -17.81
N ASP A 215 14.41 -6.11 -16.54
CA ASP A 215 13.67 -7.25 -15.98
C ASP A 215 12.32 -7.44 -16.69
N LYS A 216 12.09 -8.63 -17.23
CA LYS A 216 10.80 -8.99 -17.86
C LYS A 216 9.95 -9.75 -16.87
N TRP A 217 9.01 -9.07 -16.23
CA TRP A 217 8.24 -9.64 -15.14
C TRP A 217 7.03 -10.45 -15.65
N PRO A 218 6.87 -11.73 -15.28
CA PRO A 218 5.70 -12.52 -15.66
C PRO A 218 4.38 -11.94 -15.13
N VAL A 219 3.36 -11.83 -15.98
CA VAL A 219 2.08 -11.21 -15.62
C VAL A 219 1.09 -12.24 -15.10
N LEU A 220 0.47 -11.96 -13.94
CA LEU A 220 -0.61 -12.76 -13.38
C LEU A 220 -1.89 -12.64 -14.24
N PRO A 221 -2.46 -13.77 -14.72
CA PRO A 221 -3.66 -13.73 -15.55
C PRO A 221 -4.92 -13.29 -14.79
N GLU A 222 -4.95 -13.35 -13.45
CA GLU A 222 -6.09 -13.01 -12.61
C GLU A 222 -6.47 -11.52 -12.69
N LEU A 223 -5.52 -10.66 -13.06
CA LEU A 223 -5.74 -9.23 -13.27
C LEU A 223 -5.91 -8.86 -14.75
N LEU A 224 -6.10 -9.85 -15.63
CA LEU A 224 -6.34 -9.67 -17.06
C LEU A 224 -7.75 -10.12 -17.46
N ASN A 225 -8.37 -9.43 -18.41
CA ASN A 225 -9.62 -9.89 -19.02
C ASN A 225 -9.33 -11.06 -19.95
N GLY A 226 -9.78 -12.26 -19.56
CA GLY A 226 -9.57 -13.48 -20.34
C GLY A 226 -8.11 -13.86 -20.56
N GLY A 227 -7.21 -13.43 -19.67
CA GLY A 227 -5.76 -13.66 -19.81
C GLY A 227 -5.07 -12.80 -20.87
N ASN A 228 -5.74 -11.80 -21.46
CA ASN A 228 -5.15 -10.92 -22.46
C ASN A 228 -4.30 -9.82 -21.79
N ILE A 229 -2.99 -9.83 -22.04
CA ILE A 229 -2.02 -8.87 -21.47
C ILE A 229 -2.28 -7.42 -21.90
N ASP A 230 -2.95 -7.20 -23.04
CA ASP A 230 -3.32 -5.86 -23.50
C ASP A 230 -4.66 -5.38 -22.92
N SER A 231 -5.29 -6.18 -22.06
CA SER A 231 -6.59 -5.88 -21.45
C SER A 231 -6.57 -6.10 -19.93
N PRO A 232 -5.87 -5.23 -19.17
CA PRO A 232 -5.89 -5.29 -17.71
C PRO A 232 -7.30 -5.00 -17.18
N LYS A 233 -7.67 -5.65 -16.07
CA LYS A 233 -8.97 -5.43 -15.40
C LYS A 233 -9.07 -4.04 -14.78
N VAL A 234 -7.94 -3.50 -14.31
CA VAL A 234 -7.85 -2.17 -13.70
C VAL A 234 -7.09 -1.26 -14.65
N SER A 235 -7.76 -0.19 -15.08
CA SER A 235 -7.18 0.79 -16.00
C SER A 235 -7.57 2.21 -15.62
N PHE A 236 -6.68 3.14 -15.94
CA PHE A 236 -6.75 4.56 -15.63
C PHE A 236 -6.57 5.33 -16.94
N PRO A 237 -7.63 5.48 -17.75
CA PRO A 237 -7.52 6.07 -19.08
C PRO A 237 -7.17 7.57 -19.04
N ASP A 238 -7.53 8.25 -17.96
CA ASP A 238 -7.39 9.70 -17.80
C ASP A 238 -6.26 10.13 -16.86
N SER A 239 -5.32 9.23 -16.56
CA SER A 239 -4.19 9.51 -15.66
C SER A 239 -3.28 10.61 -16.23
N TYR A 240 -2.57 11.30 -15.35
CA TYR A 240 -1.81 12.51 -15.68
C TYR A 240 -0.59 12.66 -14.77
N VAL A 241 0.32 13.56 -15.15
CA VAL A 241 1.41 14.04 -14.30
C VAL A 241 1.17 15.52 -14.03
N ALA A 242 1.20 15.92 -12.77
CA ALA A 242 1.14 17.31 -12.34
C ALA A 242 2.23 17.56 -11.28
N GLY A 243 3.07 18.58 -11.49
CA GLY A 243 4.21 18.88 -10.63
C GLY A 243 5.24 17.74 -10.51
N GLY A 244 5.32 16.83 -11.48
CA GLY A 244 6.14 15.61 -11.41
C GLY A 244 5.50 14.45 -10.65
N THR A 245 4.30 14.61 -10.12
CA THR A 245 3.51 13.54 -9.50
C THR A 245 2.55 12.95 -10.53
N TRP A 246 2.70 11.67 -10.84
CA TRP A 246 1.69 10.91 -11.54
C TRP A 246 0.49 10.67 -10.63
N VAL A 247 -0.71 10.79 -11.19
CA VAL A 247 -2.00 10.58 -10.52
C VAL A 247 -2.87 9.71 -11.43
N SER A 248 -3.47 8.67 -10.86
CA SER A 248 -4.36 7.74 -11.57
C SER A 248 -5.56 8.43 -12.26
N GLY A 249 -5.92 9.63 -11.80
CA GLY A 249 -6.99 10.45 -12.35
C GLY A 249 -8.36 10.03 -11.85
N SER A 250 -8.80 8.82 -12.18
CA SER A 250 -10.02 8.22 -11.62
C SER A 250 -9.74 7.38 -10.38
N LYS A 251 -10.76 7.25 -9.53
CA LYS A 251 -10.81 6.22 -8.48
C LYS A 251 -11.23 4.88 -9.10
N GLY A 252 -10.80 3.77 -8.53
CA GLY A 252 -11.21 2.42 -8.97
C GLY A 252 -11.03 1.38 -7.89
N ASP A 253 -11.56 0.18 -8.10
CA ASP A 253 -11.39 -0.92 -7.15
C ASP A 253 -10.08 -1.67 -7.42
N LEU A 254 -9.33 -1.95 -6.36
CA LEU A 254 -8.04 -2.63 -6.42
C LEU A 254 -8.03 -3.81 -5.45
N ASN A 255 -7.82 -5.02 -5.98
CA ASN A 255 -7.58 -6.20 -5.17
C ASN A 255 -6.08 -6.48 -5.14
N LEU A 256 -5.43 -6.17 -4.02
CA LEU A 256 -4.02 -6.36 -3.80
C LEU A 256 -3.79 -7.57 -2.89
N THR A 257 -3.10 -8.59 -3.38
CA THR A 257 -2.62 -9.70 -2.54
C THR A 257 -1.19 -9.42 -2.08
N VAL A 258 -0.98 -9.32 -0.76
CA VAL A 258 0.36 -9.20 -0.17
C VAL A 258 0.77 -10.51 0.48
N SER A 259 2.01 -10.94 0.27
CA SER A 259 2.59 -12.09 0.97
C SER A 259 3.35 -11.61 2.21
N ILE A 260 2.98 -12.12 3.39
CA ILE A 260 3.62 -11.82 4.67
C ILE A 260 3.99 -13.15 5.32
N GLN A 261 5.29 -13.44 5.41
CA GLN A 261 5.82 -14.70 6.00
C GLN A 261 5.20 -15.97 5.39
N GLY A 262 4.88 -15.95 4.09
CA GLY A 262 4.28 -17.07 3.37
C GLY A 262 2.76 -17.14 3.41
N PHE A 263 2.09 -16.18 4.08
CA PHE A 263 0.64 -16.04 4.06
C PHE A 263 0.21 -14.95 3.09
N ASN A 264 -0.83 -15.22 2.31
CA ASN A 264 -1.41 -14.26 1.39
C ASN A 264 -2.58 -13.53 2.05
N LEU A 265 -2.48 -12.21 2.18
CA LEU A 265 -3.57 -11.34 2.61
C LEU A 265 -4.09 -10.57 1.41
N ALA A 266 -5.35 -10.80 1.04
CA ALA A 266 -6.04 -10.02 0.03
C ALA A 266 -6.61 -8.73 0.65
N LEU A 267 -6.24 -7.60 0.07
CA LEU A 267 -6.71 -6.27 0.40
C LEU A 267 -7.59 -5.78 -0.74
N ASN A 268 -8.91 -5.83 -0.54
CA ASN A 268 -9.87 -5.29 -1.50
C ASN A 268 -10.10 -3.81 -1.16
N ILE A 269 -9.38 -2.94 -1.87
CA ILE A 269 -9.40 -1.49 -1.68
C ILE A 269 -10.39 -0.89 -2.68
N THR A 270 -11.54 -0.43 -2.20
CA THR A 270 -12.53 0.31 -2.98
C THR A 270 -12.16 1.78 -3.07
N ASN A 271 -12.66 2.46 -4.11
CA ASN A 271 -12.42 3.89 -4.33
C ASN A 271 -10.92 4.28 -4.33
N SER A 272 -10.07 3.35 -4.76
CA SER A 272 -8.62 3.48 -4.73
C SER A 272 -8.13 4.58 -5.67
N GLN A 273 -7.28 5.46 -5.15
CA GLN A 273 -6.55 6.47 -5.89
C GLN A 273 -5.06 6.27 -5.69
N ILE A 274 -4.31 6.30 -6.80
CA ILE A 274 -2.88 6.02 -6.79
C ILE A 274 -2.13 7.25 -7.26
N THR A 275 -1.07 7.61 -6.53
CA THR A 275 -0.12 8.65 -6.94
C THR A 275 1.31 8.17 -6.79
N ALA A 276 2.24 8.76 -7.55
CA ALA A 276 3.67 8.60 -7.30
C ALA A 276 4.47 9.76 -7.88
N ASN A 277 5.53 10.19 -7.20
CA ASN A 277 6.49 11.12 -7.80
C ASN A 277 7.33 10.36 -8.81
N LEU A 278 7.30 10.80 -10.06
CA LEU A 278 8.04 10.19 -11.15
C LEU A 278 9.35 10.93 -11.41
N ALA A 279 10.37 10.15 -11.74
CA ALA A 279 11.61 10.65 -12.32
C ALA A 279 11.99 9.79 -13.53
N GLY A 280 12.24 10.42 -14.68
CA GLY A 280 12.57 9.71 -15.91
C GLY A 280 11.37 9.02 -16.57
N ALA A 281 11.66 8.33 -17.68
CA ALA A 281 10.73 7.51 -18.44
C ALA A 281 11.43 6.26 -19.00
N GLY A 282 10.67 5.30 -19.52
CA GLY A 282 11.17 4.04 -20.06
C GLY A 282 11.97 3.24 -19.03
N ALA A 283 13.08 2.61 -19.45
CA ALA A 283 13.95 1.80 -18.59
C ALA A 283 14.62 2.59 -17.44
N GLY A 284 14.65 3.92 -17.50
CA GLY A 284 15.21 4.77 -16.45
C GLY A 284 14.19 5.27 -15.42
N ALA A 285 12.91 4.95 -15.61
CA ALA A 285 11.83 5.48 -14.78
C ALA A 285 11.91 5.00 -13.33
N LYS A 286 11.55 5.89 -12.40
CA LYS A 286 11.46 5.60 -10.97
C LYS A 286 10.21 6.24 -10.40
N ALA A 287 9.56 5.53 -9.48
CA ALA A 287 8.47 6.04 -8.66
C ALA A 287 8.95 6.15 -7.22
N THR A 288 8.75 7.31 -6.61
CA THR A 288 9.07 7.57 -5.20
C THR A 288 7.86 8.19 -4.50
N LYS A 289 7.76 8.03 -3.19
CA LYS A 289 6.63 8.52 -2.39
C LYS A 289 5.28 8.13 -3.02
N GLY A 290 5.22 6.89 -3.52
CA GLY A 290 4.00 6.34 -4.08
C GLY A 290 2.95 6.17 -2.98
N ILE A 291 1.69 6.44 -3.27
CA ILE A 291 0.57 6.28 -2.35
C ILE A 291 -0.54 5.52 -3.08
N ILE A 292 -1.07 4.49 -2.45
CA ILE A 292 -2.35 3.85 -2.78
C ILE A 292 -3.28 4.18 -1.62
N ALA A 293 -4.32 4.99 -1.86
CA ALA A 293 -5.28 5.36 -0.84
C ALA A 293 -6.70 4.92 -1.22
N GLY A 294 -7.50 4.46 -0.27
CA GLY A 294 -8.88 4.06 -0.51
C GLY A 294 -9.53 3.50 0.75
N VAL A 295 -10.55 2.67 0.58
CA VAL A 295 -11.30 2.07 1.70
C VAL A 295 -11.32 0.56 1.60
N ILE A 296 -11.08 -0.13 2.70
CA ILE A 296 -11.24 -1.58 2.78
C ILE A 296 -12.55 -1.87 3.51
N PRO A 297 -13.53 -2.56 2.89
CA PRO A 297 -14.74 -2.97 3.60
C PRO A 297 -14.40 -3.90 4.77
N THR A 298 -14.86 -3.55 5.97
CA THR A 298 -14.41 -4.16 7.23
C THR A 298 -14.63 -5.67 7.27
N GLU A 299 -15.84 -6.15 6.95
CA GLU A 299 -16.14 -7.58 7.00
C GLU A 299 -15.39 -8.39 5.93
N GLN A 300 -15.05 -7.77 4.79
CA GLN A 300 -14.20 -8.44 3.79
C GLN A 300 -12.80 -8.66 4.35
N LEU A 301 -12.22 -7.65 4.99
CA LEU A 301 -10.89 -7.80 5.62
C LEU A 301 -10.89 -8.86 6.72
N ILE A 302 -11.94 -8.89 7.57
CA ILE A 302 -12.07 -9.92 8.61
C ILE A 302 -12.09 -11.31 7.98
N ASN A 303 -12.83 -11.50 6.88
CA ASN A 303 -12.87 -12.79 6.19
C ASN A 303 -11.50 -13.20 5.64
N GLU A 304 -10.71 -12.27 5.09
CA GLU A 304 -9.36 -12.58 4.61
C GLU A 304 -8.38 -12.86 5.76
N LEU A 305 -8.41 -12.07 6.84
CA LEU A 305 -7.58 -12.31 8.02
C LEU A 305 -7.95 -13.63 8.73
N LYS A 306 -9.21 -14.06 8.65
CA LYS A 306 -9.66 -15.36 9.15
C LYS A 306 -8.96 -16.51 8.43
N LYS A 307 -8.88 -16.44 7.09
CA LYS A 307 -8.15 -17.44 6.28
C LYS A 307 -6.68 -17.47 6.63
N VAL A 308 -6.06 -16.29 6.80
CA VAL A 308 -4.66 -16.19 7.24
C VAL A 308 -4.47 -16.85 8.61
N ALA A 309 -5.29 -16.49 9.60
CA ALA A 309 -5.24 -17.06 10.95
C ALA A 309 -5.45 -18.58 10.95
N GLY A 310 -6.42 -19.08 10.19
CA GLY A 310 -6.67 -20.50 10.01
C GLY A 310 -5.50 -21.26 9.38
N GLY A 311 -4.72 -20.59 8.55
CA GLY A 311 -3.49 -21.15 7.96
C GLY A 311 -2.38 -21.35 8.98
N PHE A 312 -2.33 -20.53 10.04
CA PHE A 312 -1.42 -20.72 11.17
C PHE A 312 -1.91 -21.81 12.11
N ASP A 313 -3.19 -21.74 12.48
CA ASP A 313 -3.83 -22.66 13.39
C ASP A 313 -5.31 -22.83 12.99
N PRO A 314 -5.73 -24.03 12.53
CA PRO A 314 -7.12 -24.29 12.15
C PRO A 314 -8.14 -23.99 13.26
N THR A 315 -7.73 -24.00 14.53
CA THR A 315 -8.61 -23.62 15.65
C THR A 315 -8.96 -22.14 15.65
N LEU A 316 -8.24 -21.29 14.90
CA LEU A 316 -8.57 -19.88 14.70
C LEU A 316 -9.61 -19.67 13.59
N CYS A 317 -9.99 -20.72 12.85
CA CYS A 317 -11.13 -20.66 11.94
C CYS A 317 -12.49 -20.57 12.68
N GLU A 318 -12.54 -20.95 13.96
CA GLU A 318 -13.78 -20.89 14.76
C GLU A 318 -13.50 -20.48 16.21
N GLY A 319 -14.52 -20.03 16.92
CA GLY A 319 -14.44 -19.77 18.36
C GLY A 319 -14.04 -18.35 18.77
N GLN A 320 -13.95 -18.16 20.08
CA GLN A 320 -13.88 -16.84 20.72
C GLN A 320 -12.56 -16.09 20.46
N THR A 321 -11.47 -16.82 20.18
CA THR A 321 -10.14 -16.21 19.98
C THR A 321 -10.14 -15.32 18.74
N PHE A 322 -10.56 -15.85 17.58
CA PHE A 322 -10.63 -15.03 16.37
C PHE A 322 -11.70 -13.95 16.46
N GLU A 323 -12.82 -14.21 17.13
CA GLU A 323 -13.86 -13.18 17.32
C GLU A 323 -13.33 -11.96 18.08
N SER A 324 -12.41 -12.14 19.03
CA SER A 324 -11.75 -11.01 19.70
C SER A 324 -10.86 -10.17 18.77
N ILE A 325 -10.26 -10.80 17.75
CA ILE A 325 -9.47 -10.11 16.71
C ILE A 325 -10.42 -9.42 15.72
N ALA A 326 -11.49 -10.10 15.30
CA ALA A 326 -12.53 -9.54 14.45
C ALA A 326 -13.16 -8.29 15.08
N GLN A 327 -13.46 -8.32 16.38
CA GLN A 327 -13.95 -7.15 17.11
C GLN A 327 -12.94 -6.00 17.14
N GLN A 328 -11.64 -6.27 17.29
CA GLN A 328 -10.60 -5.23 17.19
C GLN A 328 -10.54 -4.62 15.78
N ILE A 329 -10.72 -5.43 14.73
CA ILE A 329 -10.76 -4.95 13.35
C ILE A 329 -12.01 -4.10 13.10
N ARG A 330 -13.19 -4.52 13.58
CA ARG A 330 -14.41 -3.69 13.52
C ARG A 330 -14.21 -2.39 14.27
N ALA A 331 -13.61 -2.44 15.45
CA ALA A 331 -13.31 -1.25 16.24
C ALA A 331 -12.31 -0.29 15.56
N ALA A 332 -11.63 -0.72 14.49
CA ALA A 332 -10.77 0.12 13.67
C ALA A 332 -11.50 0.80 12.50
N SER A 333 -12.77 0.49 12.22
CA SER A 333 -13.56 1.17 11.19
C SER A 333 -13.77 2.64 11.53
N ASP A 334 -13.32 3.50 10.62
CA ASP A 334 -13.30 4.95 10.75
C ASP A 334 -14.10 5.67 9.65
N ILE A 335 -14.46 4.97 8.58
CA ILE A 335 -15.18 5.56 7.44
C ILE A 335 -16.32 4.65 7.01
N MET A 336 -17.26 5.14 6.20
CA MET A 336 -18.21 4.24 5.53
C MET A 336 -17.53 3.55 4.35
N ALA A 337 -17.99 2.35 4.00
CA ALA A 337 -17.41 1.52 2.93
C ALA A 337 -17.45 2.19 1.54
N ASP A 338 -18.33 3.17 1.35
CA ASP A 338 -18.41 3.99 0.14
C ASP A 338 -17.42 5.17 0.11
N GLY A 339 -16.59 5.33 1.16
CA GLY A 339 -15.62 6.42 1.30
C GLY A 339 -16.22 7.75 1.73
N THR A 340 -17.49 7.79 2.12
CA THR A 340 -18.08 8.97 2.73
C THR A 340 -17.97 8.93 4.25
N ASN A 341 -18.13 10.10 4.87
CA ASN A 341 -18.19 10.23 6.32
C ASN A 341 -19.18 11.35 6.70
N GLY A 342 -19.41 11.57 8.00
CA GLY A 342 -20.24 12.67 8.49
C GLY A 342 -21.68 12.31 8.91
N ASP A 343 -22.19 11.15 8.50
CA ASP A 343 -23.52 10.69 8.90
C ASP A 343 -23.47 9.87 10.20
N SER A 344 -23.65 10.55 11.34
CA SER A 344 -23.63 9.92 12.67
C SER A 344 -24.75 8.90 12.92
N SER A 345 -25.70 8.73 11.99
CA SER A 345 -26.73 7.69 12.09
C SER A 345 -26.28 6.35 11.50
N LYS A 346 -25.29 6.36 10.61
CA LYS A 346 -24.74 5.18 9.94
C LYS A 346 -23.48 4.70 10.65
N LEU A 347 -23.30 3.38 10.69
CA LEU A 347 -22.07 2.78 11.24
C LEU A 347 -20.91 2.98 10.27
N CYS A 348 -19.71 3.20 10.81
CA CYS A 348 -18.48 3.08 10.04
C CYS A 348 -18.26 1.60 9.73
N ASP A 349 -18.35 1.20 8.47
CA ASP A 349 -18.20 -0.17 7.97
C ASP A 349 -17.06 -0.32 6.93
N GLY A 350 -16.26 0.74 6.79
CA GLY A 350 -15.02 0.78 6.04
C GLY A 350 -13.83 1.16 6.92
N ILE A 351 -12.64 0.76 6.48
CA ILE A 351 -11.37 1.15 7.08
C ILE A 351 -10.60 1.94 6.04
N SER A 352 -10.28 3.19 6.33
CA SER A 352 -9.42 3.99 5.48
C SER A 352 -8.01 3.37 5.41
N VAL A 353 -7.43 3.36 4.22
CA VAL A 353 -6.11 2.80 3.99
C VAL A 353 -5.27 3.76 3.17
N GLY A 354 -4.03 3.95 3.61
CA GLY A 354 -2.94 4.52 2.83
C GLY A 354 -1.75 3.57 2.85
N LEU A 355 -1.37 3.05 1.67
CA LEU A 355 -0.16 2.24 1.50
C LEU A 355 0.88 3.06 0.73
N GLY A 356 2.08 3.16 1.28
CA GLY A 356 3.21 3.78 0.62
C GLY A 356 3.90 2.79 -0.32
N PHE A 357 4.52 3.26 -1.40
CA PHE A 357 5.41 2.41 -2.22
C PHE A 357 6.58 3.17 -2.85
N GLU A 358 7.59 2.41 -3.25
CA GLU A 358 8.60 2.80 -4.24
C GLU A 358 8.50 1.87 -5.44
N GLY A 359 8.93 2.34 -6.61
CA GLY A 359 8.97 1.51 -7.80
C GLY A 359 10.11 1.84 -8.75
N LEU A 360 10.51 0.85 -9.53
CA LEU A 360 11.58 0.93 -10.51
C LEU A 360 11.10 0.38 -11.85
N ALA A 361 11.70 0.88 -12.93
CA ALA A 361 11.37 0.44 -14.27
C ALA A 361 11.63 -1.07 -14.46
N VAL A 362 10.71 -1.70 -15.17
CA VAL A 362 10.79 -3.09 -15.64
C VAL A 362 10.15 -3.18 -17.04
N GLN A 363 9.95 -4.39 -17.55
CA GLN A 363 9.18 -4.69 -18.75
C GLN A 363 8.09 -5.71 -18.40
N LEU A 364 6.95 -5.64 -19.08
CA LEU A 364 5.99 -6.74 -19.02
C LEU A 364 6.59 -7.97 -19.73
N GLY A 365 6.63 -9.09 -19.01
CA GLY A 365 6.96 -10.41 -19.56
C GLY A 365 5.74 -11.09 -20.19
N GLY A 366 5.82 -12.41 -20.35
CA GLY A 366 4.68 -13.22 -20.77
C GLY A 366 3.64 -13.37 -19.67
N VAL A 367 2.48 -13.92 -20.03
CA VAL A 367 1.44 -14.28 -19.04
C VAL A 367 1.85 -15.57 -18.33
N ALA A 368 1.95 -15.52 -17.02
CA ALA A 368 2.27 -16.66 -16.17
C ALA A 368 1.11 -17.68 -16.16
N PRO A 369 1.36 -18.94 -15.75
CA PRO A 369 0.28 -19.84 -15.38
C PRO A 369 -0.61 -19.21 -14.30
N PRO A 370 -1.92 -19.53 -14.27
CA PRO A 370 -2.79 -19.10 -13.19
C PRO A 370 -2.22 -19.48 -11.83
N ALA A 371 -2.33 -18.56 -10.87
CA ALA A 371 -1.91 -18.84 -9.50
C ALA A 371 -2.77 -19.97 -8.94
N GLU A 372 -2.13 -20.97 -8.33
CA GLU A 372 -2.86 -21.99 -7.59
C GLU A 372 -3.56 -21.30 -6.41
N ALA A 373 -4.89 -21.42 -6.35
CA ALA A 373 -5.64 -20.92 -5.21
C ALA A 373 -5.13 -21.64 -3.95
N PRO A 374 -4.64 -20.91 -2.93
CA PRO A 374 -4.27 -21.54 -1.68
C PRO A 374 -5.48 -22.29 -1.14
N PRO A 375 -5.31 -23.51 -0.60
CA PRO A 375 -6.42 -24.19 0.04
C PRO A 375 -6.94 -23.30 1.17
N ASP A 376 -8.26 -23.06 1.20
CA ASP A 376 -8.89 -22.32 2.30
C ASP A 376 -8.82 -23.19 3.56
N PRO A 377 -7.99 -22.82 4.56
CA PRO A 377 -7.84 -23.63 5.76
C PRO A 377 -9.12 -23.65 6.60
N CYS A 378 -10.05 -22.74 6.34
CA CYS A 378 -11.33 -22.61 7.04
C CYS A 378 -12.53 -23.17 6.25
N ALA A 379 -12.34 -23.70 5.04
CA ALA A 379 -13.44 -24.25 4.24
C ALA A 379 -13.90 -25.65 4.71
N ASN A 380 -13.08 -26.37 5.49
CA ASN A 380 -13.45 -27.66 6.09
C ASN A 380 -13.07 -27.64 7.59
N PRO A 381 -13.90 -27.05 8.47
CA PRO A 381 -13.74 -27.24 9.90
C PRO A 381 -14.00 -28.73 10.18
N GLY A 382 -12.93 -29.46 10.53
CA GLY A 382 -12.99 -30.90 10.83
C GLY A 382 -13.81 -31.23 12.06
#